data_AF-A0A4R0NH27-F1
#
_entry.id   AF-A0A4R0NH27-F1
#
_cell.length_a   1.000
_cell.length_b   1.000
_cell.length_c   1.000
_cell.angle_alpha   90.00
_cell.angle_beta   90.00
_cell.angle_gamma   90.00
#
_symmetry.space_group_name_H-M   'P 1'
#
loop_
_entity.id
_entity.type
_entity.pdbx_description
1 polymer ?
#
loop_
_entity_poly.entity_id
_entity_poly.type
_entity_poly.pdbx_seq_one_letter_code
_entity_poly.pdbx_strand_id
1 'polypeptide(L)'
;MKFKVRKIIVSLFSLSVCVFAQSRDNVTTVTIKAEKGRLMIIKDRSVIRRDVNYEVKKGENNNYVITYFGTTPKILYVNERPIYITPGDDVKLDYRYIRDPGKERDTLIATGLHFENYIYSQALMFKSPGRTKSMEGILIPKLSDSKYKSSAISFYDDLRKYHDAQWRYSKSYLLHQGYNSDIIRQSEQDDFVRELFSLRYYEDNFAKANKAQLEDFSKKLDLYFSSKNISPSDTALSLNIEGAIAMYFGHLAEIKFRKLETEQLLHEMVLFIKNYPNQFVREYLLFFLKEDYADTLQRYNFTGLGVELEKISNPVIKAALNEKTGNTRTPSGLPPDIEQALKEINKLN
;
A
#
# COMPACT_ATOMS: atom_id res chain seq x y z
N MET A 1 -26.74 22.97 -43.42
CA MET A 1 -26.99 22.02 -42.32
C MET A 1 -25.84 22.05 -41.32
N LYS A 2 -26.08 22.53 -40.10
CA LYS A 2 -25.08 22.57 -39.02
C LYS A 2 -25.08 21.23 -38.29
N PHE A 3 -24.03 20.43 -38.45
CA PHE A 3 -23.83 19.22 -37.63
C PHE A 3 -23.31 19.62 -36.25
N LYS A 4 -24.19 19.55 -35.24
CA LYS A 4 -23.79 19.60 -33.82
C LYS A 4 -23.07 18.30 -33.47
N VAL A 5 -21.74 18.33 -33.44
CA VAL A 5 -20.93 17.29 -32.82
C VAL A 5 -21.03 17.47 -31.30
N ARG A 6 -21.98 16.77 -30.67
CA ARG A 6 -21.90 16.42 -29.25
C ARG A 6 -20.94 15.25 -29.14
N LYS A 7 -19.71 15.44 -28.66
CA LYS A 7 -18.88 14.33 -28.18
C LYS A 7 -18.07 14.68 -26.93
N ILE A 8 -18.60 14.16 -25.83
CA ILE A 8 -17.90 13.47 -24.73
C ILE A 8 -16.91 14.33 -23.95
N ILE A 9 -17.40 14.88 -22.83
CA ILE A 9 -16.58 15.22 -21.66
C ILE A 9 -15.94 13.90 -21.19
N VAL A 10 -14.64 13.74 -21.46
CA VAL A 10 -13.82 12.68 -20.88
C VAL A 10 -13.57 13.08 -19.42
N SER A 11 -14.50 12.67 -18.55
CA SER A 11 -14.34 12.71 -17.11
C SER A 11 -14.57 11.30 -16.59
N LEU A 12 -13.48 10.56 -16.41
CA LEU A 12 -13.41 9.44 -15.48
C LEU A 12 -11.94 9.22 -15.18
N PHE A 13 -11.55 9.81 -14.05
CA PHE A 13 -10.36 9.53 -13.26
C PHE A 13 -9.78 8.15 -13.57
N SER A 14 -8.56 8.15 -14.10
CA SER A 14 -7.59 7.10 -13.81
C SER A 14 -7.34 7.12 -12.31
N LEU A 15 -8.19 6.42 -11.54
CA LEU A 15 -7.90 6.06 -10.15
C LEU A 15 -6.86 4.92 -10.17
N SER A 16 -5.74 5.20 -10.80
CA SER A 16 -4.52 4.43 -10.74
C SER A 16 -3.77 4.97 -9.53
N VAL A 17 -3.85 4.26 -8.41
CA VAL A 17 -2.93 4.36 -7.26
C VAL A 17 -2.49 5.80 -6.95
N CYS A 18 -3.41 6.62 -6.42
CA CYS A 18 -3.00 7.80 -5.67
C CYS A 18 -2.64 7.34 -4.25
N VAL A 19 -1.41 6.86 -4.06
CA VAL A 19 -0.79 6.84 -2.73
C VAL A 19 -0.51 8.31 -2.38
N PHE A 20 -1.46 8.94 -1.71
CA PHE A 20 -1.22 10.18 -0.98
C PHE A 20 -1.69 9.98 0.45
N ALA A 21 -0.92 9.17 1.19
CA ALA A 21 -0.36 9.69 2.43
C ALA A 21 1.04 10.19 2.04
N GLN A 22 1.52 11.30 2.60
CA GLN A 22 2.94 11.67 2.56
C GLN A 22 3.78 10.65 3.36
N SER A 23 3.64 9.35 3.09
CA SER A 23 4.57 8.36 3.60
C SER A 23 5.88 8.60 2.86
N ARG A 24 6.89 9.08 3.59
CA ARG A 24 8.28 9.12 3.13
C ARG A 24 8.56 7.85 2.33
N ASP A 25 8.98 7.99 1.07
CA ASP A 25 9.31 6.87 0.19
C ASP A 25 10.53 6.12 0.74
N ASN A 26 10.32 5.25 1.73
CA ASN A 26 11.30 4.26 2.19
C ASN A 26 11.26 3.02 1.28
N VAL A 27 11.11 3.25 -0.03
CA VAL A 27 10.99 2.21 -1.04
C VAL A 27 12.39 1.75 -1.43
N THR A 28 12.76 0.53 -1.04
CA THR A 28 13.99 -0.07 -1.59
C THR A 28 13.76 -0.33 -3.08
N THR A 29 14.46 0.43 -3.92
CA THR A 29 14.30 0.38 -5.38
C THR A 29 15.58 -0.13 -6.03
N VAL A 30 15.47 -1.25 -6.74
CA VAL A 30 16.53 -1.76 -7.61
C VAL A 30 16.16 -1.40 -9.05
N THR A 31 17.00 -0.61 -9.71
CA THR A 31 16.80 -0.20 -11.11
C THR A 31 17.80 -0.91 -11.99
N ILE A 32 17.31 -1.63 -12.99
CA ILE A 32 18.11 -2.41 -13.93
C ILE A 32 17.89 -1.87 -15.34
N LYS A 33 18.98 -1.52 -16.03
CA LYS A 33 18.90 -1.11 -17.44
C LYS A 33 18.57 -2.33 -18.29
N ALA A 34 17.36 -2.33 -18.84
CA ALA A 34 16.88 -3.30 -19.81
C ALA A 34 17.26 -2.86 -21.24
N GLU A 35 16.89 -3.66 -22.23
CA GLU A 35 17.19 -3.38 -23.64
C GLU A 35 16.69 -2.01 -24.11
N LYS A 36 17.39 -1.44 -25.11
CA LYS A 36 17.01 -0.20 -25.79
C LYS A 36 16.82 1.01 -24.85
N GLY A 37 17.53 1.02 -23.72
CA GLY A 37 17.48 2.11 -22.74
C GLY A 37 16.25 2.10 -21.83
N ARG A 38 15.45 1.02 -21.84
CA ARG A 38 14.34 0.82 -20.88
C ARG A 38 14.87 0.48 -19.49
N LEU A 39 14.03 0.69 -18.49
CA LEU A 39 14.34 0.37 -17.10
C LEU A 39 13.38 -0.70 -16.60
N MET A 40 13.94 -1.74 -15.98
CA MET A 40 13.20 -2.64 -15.10
C MET A 40 13.40 -2.16 -13.67
N ILE A 41 12.30 -1.84 -12.99
CA ILE A 41 12.29 -1.26 -11.65
C ILE A 41 11.66 -2.29 -10.72
N ILE A 42 12.43 -2.76 -9.74
CA ILE A 42 11.99 -3.67 -8.69
C ILE A 42 11.88 -2.85 -7.41
N LYS A 43 10.69 -2.84 -6.81
CA LYS A 43 10.39 -2.09 -5.60
C LYS A 43 9.93 -3.01 -4.48
N ASP A 44 10.52 -2.82 -3.32
CA ASP A 44 9.90 -3.18 -2.05
C ASP A 44 9.22 -1.94 -1.47
N ARG A 45 7.89 -1.96 -1.33
CA ARG A 45 7.12 -0.77 -0.93
C ARG A 45 6.64 -0.82 0.53
N SER A 46 7.32 -1.56 1.40
CA SER A 46 7.07 -1.46 2.84
C SER A 46 7.22 -0.01 3.31
N VAL A 47 6.31 0.44 4.18
CA VAL A 47 6.29 1.77 4.79
C VAL A 47 7.49 1.93 5.74
N ILE A 48 7.82 0.86 6.46
CA ILE A 48 9.03 0.77 7.25
C ILE A 48 10.12 0.10 6.41
N ARG A 49 11.32 0.69 6.36
CA ARG A 49 12.45 0.13 5.63
C ARG A 49 12.76 -1.27 6.17
N ARG A 50 12.90 -2.24 5.27
CA ARG A 50 13.27 -3.62 5.59
C ARG A 50 14.53 -3.99 4.83
N ASP A 51 15.27 -4.95 5.37
CA ASP A 51 16.43 -5.50 4.70
C ASP A 51 16.07 -6.11 3.34
N VAL A 52 16.99 -5.93 2.39
CA VAL A 52 16.88 -6.49 1.05
C VAL A 52 17.27 -7.95 1.10
N ASN A 53 16.26 -8.82 1.13
CA ASN A 53 16.46 -10.27 1.21
C ASN A 53 16.44 -10.94 -0.17
N TYR A 54 16.83 -10.22 -1.23
CA TYR A 54 16.89 -10.75 -2.58
C TYR A 54 18.10 -10.22 -3.36
N GLU A 55 18.58 -11.03 -4.30
CA GLU A 55 19.57 -10.64 -5.29
C GLU A 55 18.95 -10.73 -6.69
N VAL A 56 19.40 -9.88 -7.61
CA VAL A 56 18.95 -9.93 -9.01
C VAL A 56 20.15 -10.12 -9.93
N LYS A 57 20.19 -11.23 -10.65
CA LYS A 57 21.24 -11.56 -11.63
C LYS A 57 20.69 -11.42 -13.04
N LYS A 58 21.46 -10.78 -13.92
CA LYS A 58 21.17 -10.77 -15.36
C LYS A 58 21.69 -12.06 -15.99
N GLY A 59 20.81 -12.79 -16.67
CA GLY A 59 21.13 -13.94 -17.50
C GLY A 59 21.24 -13.60 -18.99
N GLU A 60 21.26 -14.63 -19.83
CA GLU A 60 21.29 -14.50 -21.29
C GLU A 60 19.90 -14.13 -21.85
N ASN A 61 19.87 -13.51 -23.05
CA ASN A 61 18.64 -13.25 -23.82
C ASN A 61 17.54 -12.48 -23.05
N ASN A 62 17.90 -11.46 -22.28
CA ASN A 62 16.99 -10.64 -21.45
C ASN A 62 16.28 -11.38 -20.32
N ASN A 63 16.79 -12.53 -19.93
CA ASN A 63 16.35 -13.19 -18.72
C ASN A 63 17.03 -12.57 -17.50
N TYR A 64 16.28 -12.39 -16.42
CA TYR A 64 16.81 -12.04 -15.11
C TYR A 64 16.39 -13.10 -14.10
N VAL A 65 17.19 -13.29 -13.05
CA VAL A 65 16.86 -14.21 -11.96
C VAL A 65 16.82 -13.40 -10.67
N ILE A 66 15.66 -13.41 -10.00
CA ILE A 66 15.53 -12.92 -8.63
C ILE A 66 15.70 -14.15 -7.72
N THR A 67 16.76 -14.16 -6.92
CA THR A 67 16.97 -15.18 -5.88
C THR A 67 16.56 -14.58 -4.54
N TYR A 68 15.64 -15.24 -3.83
CA TYR A 68 15.15 -14.78 -2.53
C TYR A 68 15.73 -15.59 -1.36
N PHE A 69 16.39 -14.89 -0.45
CA PHE A 69 17.06 -15.45 0.73
C PHE A 69 16.32 -15.18 2.04
N GLY A 70 15.14 -14.55 1.98
CA GLY A 70 14.35 -14.28 3.17
C GLY A 70 13.75 -15.54 3.77
N THR A 71 13.42 -15.49 5.06
CA THR A 71 12.85 -16.62 5.82
C THR A 71 11.32 -16.67 5.79
N THR A 72 10.67 -15.63 5.28
CA THR A 72 9.21 -15.54 5.13
C THR A 72 8.83 -15.13 3.71
N PRO A 73 7.66 -15.55 3.19
CA PRO A 73 7.21 -15.11 1.86
C PRO A 73 6.99 -13.60 1.78
N LYS A 74 7.11 -13.02 0.57
CA LYS A 74 7.02 -11.57 0.31
C LYS A 74 6.39 -11.27 -1.05
N ILE A 75 5.92 -10.03 -1.25
CA ILE A 75 5.56 -9.49 -2.56
C ILE A 75 6.56 -8.41 -3.00
N LEU A 76 7.19 -8.59 -4.16
CA LEU A 76 7.99 -7.56 -4.83
C LEU A 76 7.21 -6.93 -5.99
N TYR A 77 7.46 -5.66 -6.28
CA TYR A 77 6.81 -4.97 -7.39
C TYR A 77 7.80 -4.75 -8.53
N VAL A 78 7.64 -5.51 -9.62
CA VAL A 78 8.49 -5.39 -10.81
C VAL A 78 7.72 -4.64 -11.89
N ASN A 79 8.18 -3.44 -12.25
CA ASN A 79 7.48 -2.52 -13.16
C ASN A 79 5.99 -2.39 -12.79
N GLU A 80 5.74 -2.14 -11.51
CA GLU A 80 4.40 -1.98 -10.92
C GLU A 80 3.54 -3.27 -10.86
N ARG A 81 4.09 -4.43 -11.24
CA ARG A 81 3.39 -5.73 -11.13
C ARG A 81 3.81 -6.46 -9.85
N PRO A 82 2.88 -6.88 -8.97
CA PRO A 82 3.20 -7.65 -7.78
C PRO A 82 3.63 -9.08 -8.14
N ILE A 83 4.72 -9.55 -7.53
CA ILE A 83 5.28 -10.90 -7.69
C ILE A 83 5.42 -11.48 -6.29
N TYR A 84 4.69 -12.57 -6.02
CA TYR A 84 4.80 -13.31 -4.76
C TYR A 84 6.01 -14.25 -4.81
N ILE A 85 6.90 -14.16 -3.84
CA ILE A 85 8.14 -14.93 -3.73
C ILE A 85 8.21 -15.63 -2.38
N THR A 86 8.72 -16.86 -2.36
CA THR A 86 8.86 -17.70 -1.16
C THR A 86 10.32 -17.96 -0.83
N PRO A 87 10.67 -18.28 0.44
CA PRO A 87 12.03 -18.69 0.80
C PRO A 87 12.58 -19.78 -0.13
N GLY A 88 13.76 -19.54 -0.70
CA GLY A 88 14.42 -20.50 -1.62
C GLY A 88 13.88 -20.49 -3.06
N ASP A 89 13.03 -19.53 -3.42
CA ASP A 89 12.53 -19.36 -4.79
C ASP A 89 13.55 -18.62 -5.67
N ASP A 90 13.73 -19.12 -6.90
CA ASP A 90 14.52 -18.52 -7.97
C ASP A 90 13.57 -18.12 -9.11
N VAL A 91 13.18 -16.84 -9.14
CA VAL A 91 12.21 -16.33 -10.11
C VAL A 91 12.91 -15.85 -11.36
N LYS A 92 12.70 -16.56 -12.47
CA LYS A 92 13.12 -16.16 -13.81
C LYS A 92 12.14 -15.13 -14.38
N LEU A 93 12.66 -13.96 -14.73
CA LEU A 93 11.95 -12.88 -15.39
C LEU A 93 12.36 -12.80 -16.86
N ASP A 94 11.41 -13.05 -17.76
CA ASP A 94 11.54 -12.80 -19.19
C ASP A 94 10.85 -11.46 -19.50
N TYR A 95 11.67 -10.44 -19.76
CA TYR A 95 11.19 -9.10 -20.13
C TYR A 95 11.23 -8.95 -21.65
N ARG A 96 10.06 -8.77 -22.26
CA ARG A 96 9.90 -8.55 -23.69
C ARG A 96 9.23 -7.22 -23.97
N TYR A 97 9.82 -6.44 -24.85
CA TYR A 97 9.22 -5.23 -25.39
C TYR A 97 8.52 -5.55 -26.72
N ILE A 98 7.21 -5.32 -26.77
CA ILE A 98 6.41 -5.44 -28.00
C ILE A 98 6.14 -4.02 -28.52
N ARG A 99 6.69 -3.71 -29.69
CA ARG A 99 6.44 -2.45 -30.39
C ARG A 99 5.30 -2.64 -31.40
N ASP A 100 4.08 -2.36 -30.98
CA ASP A 100 2.96 -2.19 -31.90
C ASP A 100 2.78 -0.70 -32.25
N PRO A 101 2.49 -0.33 -33.51
CA PRO A 101 2.16 1.04 -33.87
C PRO A 101 0.99 1.58 -33.03
N GLY A 102 1.26 2.59 -32.19
CA GLY A 102 0.28 3.19 -31.28
C GLY A 102 0.07 2.48 -29.94
N LYS A 103 0.76 1.35 -29.69
CA LYS A 103 0.72 0.62 -28.41
C LYS A 103 2.10 0.05 -28.08
N GLU A 104 2.92 0.85 -27.45
CA GLU A 104 4.13 0.33 -26.79
C GLU A 104 3.71 -0.48 -25.56
N ARG A 105 4.11 -1.76 -25.49
CA ARG A 105 3.80 -2.61 -24.33
C ARG A 105 5.04 -3.36 -23.88
N ASP A 106 5.34 -3.18 -22.59
CA ASP A 106 6.27 -4.02 -21.88
C ASP A 106 5.51 -5.26 -21.38
N THR A 107 5.98 -6.43 -21.77
CA THR A 107 5.53 -7.72 -21.26
C THR A 107 6.58 -8.28 -20.32
N LEU A 108 6.16 -8.60 -19.10
CA LEU A 108 6.97 -9.28 -18.11
C LEU A 108 6.32 -10.64 -17.86
N ILE A 109 7.07 -11.71 -18.09
CA ILE A 109 6.69 -13.06 -17.70
C ILE A 109 7.61 -13.47 -16.56
N ALA A 110 7.04 -13.81 -15.41
CA ALA A 110 7.78 -14.34 -14.28
C ALA A 110 7.46 -15.83 -14.14
N THR A 111 8.49 -16.67 -14.02
CA THR A 111 8.37 -18.12 -13.79
C THR A 111 9.27 -18.52 -12.63
N GLY A 112 8.80 -19.43 -11.79
CA GLY A 112 9.46 -19.84 -10.54
C GLY A 112 8.72 -21.00 -9.92
N LEU A 113 9.00 -21.31 -8.65
CA LEU A 113 8.44 -22.48 -7.96
C LEU A 113 6.90 -22.49 -7.96
N HIS A 114 6.26 -21.32 -7.98
CA HIS A 114 4.81 -21.18 -7.91
C HIS A 114 4.24 -20.37 -9.07
N PHE A 115 4.23 -20.96 -10.28
CA PHE A 115 3.85 -20.25 -11.51
C PHE A 115 2.49 -19.54 -11.44
N GLU A 116 1.48 -20.15 -10.80
CA GLU A 116 0.15 -19.54 -10.68
C GLU A 116 0.17 -18.23 -9.86
N ASN A 117 1.08 -18.12 -8.89
CA ASN A 117 1.23 -16.92 -8.05
C ASN A 117 1.72 -15.70 -8.84
N TYR A 118 2.35 -15.90 -10.01
CA TYR A 118 2.78 -14.81 -10.88
C TYR A 118 1.70 -14.39 -11.89
N ILE A 119 0.78 -15.29 -12.25
CA ILE A 119 -0.42 -14.97 -13.06
C ILE A 119 -1.39 -14.07 -12.27
N TYR A 120 -1.38 -14.14 -10.94
CA TYR A 120 -2.18 -13.28 -10.05
C TYR A 120 -2.03 -11.79 -10.38
N SER A 121 -0.81 -11.35 -10.71
CA SER A 121 -0.52 -9.98 -11.13
C SER A 121 -1.31 -9.55 -12.37
N GLN A 122 -1.55 -10.48 -13.30
CA GLN A 122 -2.38 -10.28 -14.48
C GLN A 122 -3.87 -10.29 -14.12
N ALA A 123 -4.29 -11.18 -13.21
CA ALA A 123 -5.66 -11.24 -12.70
C ALA A 123 -6.08 -9.92 -11.99
N LEU A 124 -5.19 -9.33 -11.20
CA LEU A 124 -5.43 -8.04 -10.52
C LEU A 124 -5.69 -6.88 -11.48
N MET A 125 -5.12 -6.89 -12.69
CA MET A 125 -5.40 -5.86 -13.70
C MET A 125 -6.87 -5.86 -14.15
N PHE A 126 -7.58 -6.98 -14.03
CA PHE A 126 -9.01 -7.08 -14.37
C PHE A 126 -9.93 -6.49 -13.30
N LYS A 127 -9.44 -6.19 -12.09
CA LYS A 127 -10.19 -5.53 -11.00
C LYS A 127 -10.35 -4.01 -11.17
N SER A 128 -10.15 -3.47 -12.38
CA SER A 128 -10.26 -2.04 -12.64
C SER A 128 -11.73 -1.57 -12.64
N PRO A 129 -12.09 -0.58 -11.81
CA PRO A 129 -13.48 -0.10 -11.63
C PRO A 129 -14.12 0.54 -12.88
N GLY A 130 -13.36 0.72 -13.97
CA GLY A 130 -13.88 1.20 -15.25
C GLY A 130 -14.52 0.13 -16.15
N ARG A 131 -14.34 -1.16 -15.85
CA ARG A 131 -14.92 -2.28 -16.63
C ARG A 131 -16.00 -3.04 -15.86
N THR A 132 -15.99 -2.94 -14.54
CA THR A 132 -17.01 -3.52 -13.68
C THR A 132 -18.15 -2.52 -13.48
N LYS A 133 -19.10 -2.50 -14.42
CA LYS A 133 -20.48 -2.69 -13.94
C LYS A 133 -20.36 -3.95 -13.09
N SER A 134 -20.49 -3.88 -11.77
CA SER A 134 -20.45 -5.11 -10.99
C SER A 134 -21.41 -6.07 -11.70
N MET A 135 -21.01 -7.32 -11.94
CA MET A 135 -21.85 -8.24 -12.73
C MET A 135 -23.22 -8.46 -12.06
N GLU A 136 -23.36 -8.03 -10.80
CA GLU A 136 -24.59 -7.95 -9.99
C GLU A 136 -25.40 -6.64 -10.17
N GLY A 137 -25.00 -5.70 -11.03
CA GLY A 137 -25.72 -4.44 -11.29
C GLY A 137 -25.58 -3.36 -10.21
N ILE A 138 -24.79 -3.59 -9.17
CA ILE A 138 -24.50 -2.65 -8.08
C ILE A 138 -23.49 -1.59 -8.57
N LEU A 139 -23.91 -0.34 -8.61
CA LEU A 139 -23.06 0.80 -8.96
C LEU A 139 -22.36 1.35 -7.72
N ILE A 140 -21.16 1.92 -7.89
CA ILE A 140 -20.50 2.68 -6.84
C ILE A 140 -21.42 3.84 -6.41
N PRO A 141 -21.75 3.98 -5.12
CA PRO A 141 -22.61 5.07 -4.67
C PRO A 141 -21.90 6.41 -4.85
N LYS A 142 -22.65 7.43 -5.24
CA LYS A 142 -22.13 8.80 -5.41
C LYS A 142 -22.71 9.69 -4.32
N LEU A 143 -21.86 10.38 -3.55
CA LEU A 143 -22.31 11.33 -2.52
C LEU A 143 -23.28 12.39 -3.04
N SER A 144 -23.21 12.73 -4.34
CA SER A 144 -24.11 13.68 -4.98
C SER A 144 -25.56 13.20 -5.11
N ASP A 145 -25.82 11.90 -4.94
CA ASP A 145 -27.15 11.33 -5.12
C ASP A 145 -28.10 11.83 -4.02
N SER A 146 -29.33 12.20 -4.41
CA SER A 146 -30.30 12.83 -3.52
C SER A 146 -30.62 11.99 -2.27
N LYS A 147 -30.59 10.66 -2.39
CA LYS A 147 -30.86 9.73 -1.29
C LYS A 147 -29.85 9.80 -0.13
N TYR A 148 -28.66 10.36 -0.34
CA TYR A 148 -27.62 10.44 0.69
C TYR A 148 -27.52 11.81 1.36
N LYS A 149 -28.26 12.81 0.88
CA LYS A 149 -28.18 14.19 1.41
C LYS A 149 -28.39 14.26 2.93
N SER A 150 -29.25 13.40 3.47
CA SER A 150 -29.61 13.38 4.89
C SER A 150 -29.14 12.12 5.65
N SER A 151 -28.36 11.22 5.03
CA SER A 151 -27.98 9.96 5.66
C SER A 151 -26.62 9.46 5.19
N ALA A 152 -25.57 9.76 5.96
CA ALA A 152 -24.24 9.17 5.77
C ALA A 152 -24.21 7.67 6.06
N ILE A 153 -25.11 7.16 6.92
CA ILE A 153 -25.24 5.74 7.21
C ILE A 153 -25.69 4.97 5.96
N SER A 154 -26.72 5.47 5.27
CA SER A 154 -27.19 4.83 4.03
C SER A 154 -26.13 4.86 2.94
N PHE A 155 -25.32 5.91 2.88
CA PHE A 155 -24.18 5.98 1.97
C PHE A 155 -23.10 4.95 2.32
N TYR A 156 -22.72 4.86 3.60
CA TYR A 156 -21.78 3.87 4.10
C TYR A 156 -22.24 2.43 3.78
N ASP A 157 -23.50 2.10 4.06
CA ASP A 157 -24.04 0.76 3.84
C ASP A 157 -24.06 0.37 2.36
N ASP A 158 -24.42 1.29 1.46
CA ASP A 158 -24.39 1.04 0.01
C ASP A 158 -22.95 0.92 -0.51
N LEU A 159 -21.99 1.67 0.05
CA LEU A 159 -20.58 1.58 -0.31
C LEU A 159 -19.99 0.23 0.11
N ARG A 160 -20.30 -0.22 1.33
CA ARG A 160 -19.96 -1.56 1.84
C ARG A 160 -20.51 -2.65 0.92
N LYS A 161 -21.80 -2.59 0.57
CA LYS A 161 -22.43 -3.56 -0.36
C LYS A 161 -21.72 -3.62 -1.71
N TYR A 162 -21.29 -2.47 -2.24
CA TYR A 162 -20.53 -2.42 -3.49
C TYR A 162 -19.18 -3.15 -3.36
N HIS A 163 -18.39 -2.86 -2.31
CA HIS A 163 -17.10 -3.53 -2.09
C HIS A 163 -17.26 -5.03 -1.81
N ASP A 164 -18.24 -5.41 -0.99
CA ASP A 164 -18.53 -6.82 -0.70
C ASP A 164 -18.88 -7.60 -1.98
N ALA A 165 -19.65 -7.00 -2.90
CA ALA A 165 -19.96 -7.62 -4.19
C ALA A 165 -18.71 -7.77 -5.09
N GLN A 166 -17.83 -6.77 -5.12
CA GLN A 166 -16.55 -6.84 -5.86
C GLN A 166 -15.65 -7.95 -5.29
N TRP A 167 -15.60 -8.07 -3.96
CA TRP A 167 -14.81 -9.11 -3.30
C TRP A 167 -15.36 -10.49 -3.61
N ARG A 168 -16.68 -10.72 -3.47
CA ARG A 168 -17.31 -12.01 -3.79
C ARG A 168 -16.98 -12.48 -5.20
N TYR A 169 -17.10 -11.57 -6.17
CA TYR A 169 -16.75 -11.86 -7.56
C TYR A 169 -15.27 -12.23 -7.70
N SER A 170 -14.38 -11.40 -7.15
CA SER A 170 -12.93 -11.62 -7.19
C SER A 170 -12.55 -12.96 -6.57
N LYS A 171 -13.08 -13.27 -5.39
CA LYS A 171 -12.84 -14.52 -4.67
C LYS A 171 -13.31 -15.72 -5.47
N SER A 172 -14.51 -15.66 -6.07
CA SER A 172 -15.03 -16.74 -6.91
C SER A 172 -14.14 -17.00 -8.12
N TYR A 173 -13.67 -15.94 -8.78
CA TYR A 173 -12.73 -16.06 -9.90
C TYR A 173 -11.39 -16.69 -9.47
N LEU A 174 -10.80 -16.22 -8.37
CA LEU A 174 -9.53 -16.75 -7.87
C LEU A 174 -9.64 -18.23 -7.48
N LEU A 175 -10.73 -18.62 -6.81
CA LEU A 175 -10.99 -20.03 -6.48
C LEU A 175 -11.15 -20.88 -7.74
N HIS A 176 -11.91 -20.41 -8.72
CA HIS A 176 -12.14 -21.13 -9.98
C HIS A 176 -10.86 -21.35 -10.79
N GLN A 177 -9.92 -20.40 -10.73
CA GLN A 177 -8.62 -20.50 -11.41
C GLN A 177 -7.57 -21.30 -10.60
N GLY A 178 -7.91 -21.81 -9.41
CA GLY A 178 -7.01 -22.64 -8.62
C GLY A 178 -5.86 -21.88 -7.94
N TYR A 179 -6.01 -20.58 -7.67
CA TYR A 179 -4.99 -19.81 -6.95
C TYR A 179 -4.79 -20.32 -5.51
N ASN A 180 -3.56 -20.22 -5.01
CA ASN A 180 -3.24 -20.65 -3.64
C ASN A 180 -3.97 -19.79 -2.58
N SER A 181 -4.10 -20.32 -1.37
CA SER A 181 -4.81 -19.66 -0.26
C SER A 181 -4.16 -18.36 0.23
N ASP A 182 -2.83 -18.24 0.16
CA ASP A 182 -2.11 -17.03 0.55
C ASP A 182 -2.38 -15.87 -0.40
N ILE A 183 -2.51 -16.15 -1.71
CA ILE A 183 -2.88 -15.18 -2.74
C ILE A 183 -4.35 -14.75 -2.57
N ILE A 184 -5.25 -15.69 -2.26
CA ILE A 184 -6.64 -15.35 -1.95
C ILE A 184 -6.71 -14.45 -0.71
N ARG A 185 -5.96 -14.78 0.36
CA ARG A 185 -5.86 -13.94 1.56
C ARG A 185 -5.27 -12.56 1.25
N GLN A 186 -4.22 -12.49 0.42
CA GLN A 186 -3.65 -11.21 -0.03
C GLN A 186 -4.67 -10.37 -0.78
N SER A 187 -5.42 -11.00 -1.69
CA SER A 187 -6.46 -10.32 -2.43
C SER A 187 -7.59 -9.81 -1.54
N GLU A 188 -7.92 -10.52 -0.45
CA GLU A 188 -8.88 -10.07 0.54
C GLU A 188 -8.37 -8.82 1.27
N GLN A 189 -7.08 -8.80 1.60
CA GLN A 189 -6.42 -7.66 2.22
C GLN A 189 -6.39 -6.44 1.29
N ASP A 190 -6.11 -6.64 0.00
CA ASP A 190 -6.14 -5.56 -0.99
C ASP A 190 -7.54 -4.95 -1.15
N ASP A 191 -8.58 -5.78 -1.11
CA ASP A 191 -9.98 -5.33 -1.12
C ASP A 191 -10.33 -4.57 0.18
N PHE A 192 -9.90 -5.06 1.35
CA PHE A 192 -10.02 -4.33 2.63
C PHE A 192 -9.37 -2.94 2.56
N VAL A 193 -8.14 -2.85 2.05
CA VAL A 193 -7.40 -1.58 1.97
C VAL A 193 -8.09 -0.60 1.01
N ARG A 194 -8.55 -1.09 -0.14
CA ARG A 194 -9.29 -0.29 -1.13
C ARG A 194 -10.58 0.28 -0.55
N GLU A 195 -11.27 -0.52 0.23
CA GLU A 195 -12.48 -0.10 0.91
C GLU A 195 -12.19 0.93 2.00
N LEU A 196 -11.18 0.70 2.84
CA LEU A 196 -10.75 1.66 3.85
C LEU A 196 -10.36 3.00 3.22
N PHE A 197 -9.64 2.97 2.08
CA PHE A 197 -9.33 4.18 1.31
C PHE A 197 -10.59 4.90 0.86
N SER A 198 -11.57 4.16 0.33
CA SER A 198 -12.85 4.75 -0.09
C SER A 198 -13.57 5.40 1.09
N LEU A 199 -13.61 4.72 2.24
CA LEU A 199 -14.20 5.25 3.47
C LEU A 199 -13.49 6.53 3.91
N ARG A 200 -12.16 6.54 3.98
CA ARG A 200 -11.38 7.73 4.36
C ARG A 200 -11.61 8.89 3.39
N TYR A 201 -11.58 8.63 2.09
CA TYR A 201 -11.87 9.63 1.06
C TYR A 201 -13.24 10.29 1.27
N TYR A 202 -14.28 9.51 1.58
CA TYR A 202 -15.62 10.04 1.80
C TYR A 202 -15.75 10.73 3.16
N GLU A 203 -15.07 10.27 4.20
CA GLU A 203 -14.98 10.97 5.48
C GLU A 203 -14.44 12.39 5.30
N ASP A 204 -13.38 12.56 4.50
CA ASP A 204 -12.82 13.89 4.20
C ASP A 204 -13.80 14.80 3.44
N ASN A 205 -14.63 14.21 2.58
CA ASN A 205 -15.70 14.95 1.90
C ASN A 205 -16.81 15.37 2.88
N PHE A 206 -17.20 14.50 3.82
CA PHE A 206 -18.13 14.85 4.89
C PHE A 206 -17.56 15.95 5.79
N ALA A 207 -16.28 15.88 6.15
CA ALA A 207 -15.61 16.89 6.96
C ALA A 207 -15.61 18.29 6.32
N LYS A 208 -15.52 18.35 4.98
CA LYS A 208 -15.54 19.60 4.21
C LYS A 208 -16.93 20.16 3.97
N ALA A 209 -17.90 19.30 3.66
CA ALA A 209 -19.18 19.74 3.10
C ALA A 209 -20.41 19.44 3.97
N ASN A 210 -20.32 18.53 4.95
CA ASN A 210 -21.49 18.08 5.70
C ASN A 210 -21.11 17.55 7.11
N LYS A 211 -20.63 18.45 7.97
CA LYS A 211 -20.11 18.14 9.31
C LYS A 211 -21.10 17.45 10.23
N ALA A 212 -22.40 17.72 10.08
CA ALA A 212 -23.44 17.13 10.93
C ALA A 212 -23.51 15.60 10.83
N GLN A 213 -23.05 15.03 9.71
CA GLN A 213 -23.07 13.58 9.46
C GLN A 213 -21.69 12.92 9.63
N LEU A 214 -20.65 13.72 9.89
CA LEU A 214 -19.27 13.24 9.99
C LEU A 214 -19.12 12.25 11.15
N GLU A 215 -19.67 12.55 12.32
CA GLU A 215 -19.49 11.73 13.52
C GLU A 215 -20.02 10.29 13.33
N ASP A 216 -21.23 10.14 12.77
CA ASP A 216 -21.83 8.83 12.53
C ASP A 216 -21.05 8.02 11.49
N PHE A 217 -20.58 8.69 10.42
CA PHE A 217 -19.73 8.05 9.42
C PHE A 217 -18.37 7.61 10.01
N SER A 218 -17.76 8.49 10.81
CA SER A 218 -16.46 8.27 11.46
C SER A 218 -16.51 7.07 12.42
N LYS A 219 -17.58 6.95 13.22
CA LYS A 219 -17.82 5.78 14.09
C LYS A 219 -17.89 4.47 13.29
N LYS A 220 -18.47 4.48 12.09
CA LYS A 220 -18.55 3.29 11.23
C LYS A 220 -17.19 2.91 10.65
N LEU A 221 -16.37 3.89 10.27
CA LEU A 221 -14.98 3.65 9.84
C LEU A 221 -14.16 3.02 10.97
N ASP A 222 -14.27 3.55 12.19
CA ASP A 222 -13.66 2.99 13.40
C ASP A 222 -14.03 1.52 13.63
N LEU A 223 -15.33 1.21 13.58
CA LEU A 223 -15.84 -0.16 13.72
C LEU A 223 -15.34 -1.07 12.59
N TYR A 224 -15.31 -0.56 11.36
CA TYR A 224 -14.82 -1.31 10.21
C TYR A 224 -13.37 -1.74 10.41
N PHE A 225 -12.48 -0.79 10.72
CA PHE A 225 -11.06 -1.09 10.90
C PHE A 225 -10.81 -2.00 12.12
N SER A 226 -11.42 -1.69 13.27
CA SER A 226 -11.24 -2.46 14.51
C SER A 226 -11.79 -3.89 14.45
N SER A 227 -12.75 -4.16 13.56
CA SER A 227 -13.25 -5.52 13.32
C SER A 227 -12.27 -6.43 12.56
N LYS A 228 -11.21 -5.87 11.97
CA LYS A 228 -10.25 -6.64 11.17
C LYS A 228 -9.18 -7.25 12.04
N ASN A 229 -8.97 -8.56 11.87
CA ASN A 229 -7.86 -9.25 12.50
C ASN A 229 -6.59 -9.10 11.63
N ILE A 230 -5.73 -8.16 11.98
CA ILE A 230 -4.45 -7.91 11.28
C ILE A 230 -3.31 -8.57 12.05
N SER A 231 -2.52 -9.39 11.36
CA SER A 231 -1.41 -10.17 11.90
C SER A 231 -0.06 -9.76 11.29
N PRO A 232 1.08 -10.11 11.92
CA PRO A 232 2.41 -9.76 11.41
C PRO A 232 2.68 -10.21 9.97
N SER A 233 2.26 -11.43 9.61
CA SER A 233 2.42 -11.99 8.25
C SER A 233 1.72 -11.15 7.18
N ASP A 234 0.67 -10.42 7.55
CA ASP A 234 -0.09 -9.60 6.60
C ASP A 234 0.74 -8.42 6.08
N THR A 235 1.65 -7.89 6.90
CA THR A 235 2.59 -6.85 6.45
C THR A 235 3.81 -7.40 5.71
N ALA A 236 4.05 -8.71 5.74
CA ALA A 236 5.09 -9.35 4.92
C ALA A 236 4.62 -9.52 3.47
N LEU A 237 3.32 -9.78 3.30
CA LEU A 237 2.70 -10.03 2.00
C LEU A 237 2.03 -8.78 1.43
N SER A 238 1.51 -7.91 2.29
CA SER A 238 0.73 -6.75 1.91
C SER A 238 1.29 -5.48 2.54
N LEU A 239 2.15 -4.76 1.82
CA LEU A 239 2.50 -3.38 2.18
C LEU A 239 1.25 -2.47 2.30
N ASN A 240 0.17 -2.84 1.61
CA ASN A 240 -1.10 -2.14 1.66
C ASN A 240 -1.69 -2.17 3.08
N ILE A 241 -1.37 -3.18 3.89
CA ILE A 241 -1.81 -3.25 5.29
C ILE A 241 -1.10 -2.23 6.17
N GLU A 242 0.21 -2.02 6.01
CA GLU A 242 0.91 -0.92 6.70
C GLU A 242 0.32 0.43 6.27
N GLY A 243 0.04 0.59 4.98
CA GLY A 243 -0.68 1.74 4.44
C GLY A 243 -2.09 1.90 5.02
N ALA A 244 -2.83 0.80 5.26
CA ALA A 244 -4.13 0.83 5.90
C ALA A 244 -4.03 1.27 7.36
N ILE A 245 -3.03 0.79 8.10
CA ILE A 245 -2.79 1.23 9.48
C ILE A 245 -2.43 2.72 9.49
N ALA A 246 -1.60 3.19 8.56
CA ALA A 246 -1.27 4.61 8.42
C ALA A 246 -2.50 5.47 8.06
N MET A 247 -3.35 5.01 7.14
CA MET A 247 -4.60 5.69 6.79
C MET A 247 -5.56 5.76 7.99
N TYR A 248 -5.67 4.68 8.76
CA TYR A 248 -6.48 4.66 9.97
C TYR A 248 -5.90 5.57 11.05
N PHE A 249 -4.57 5.61 11.20
CA PHE A 249 -3.90 6.55 12.08
C PHE A 249 -4.19 8.01 11.70
N GLY A 250 -4.19 8.34 10.41
CA GLY A 250 -4.60 9.66 9.91
C GLY A 250 -6.05 10.01 10.27
N HIS A 251 -6.98 9.06 10.13
CA HIS A 251 -8.35 9.22 10.64
C HIS A 251 -8.39 9.51 12.15
N LEU A 252 -7.66 8.73 12.95
CA LEU A 252 -7.60 8.92 14.41
C LEU A 252 -7.10 10.33 14.74
N ALA A 253 -5.95 10.72 14.18
CA ALA A 253 -5.31 11.99 14.51
C ALA A 253 -6.12 13.18 14.00
N GLU A 254 -6.56 13.17 12.73
CA GLU A 254 -7.17 14.34 12.10
C GLU A 254 -8.65 14.52 12.44
N ILE A 255 -9.41 13.43 12.53
CA ILE A 255 -10.87 13.48 12.71
C ILE A 255 -11.23 13.17 14.16
N LYS A 256 -10.92 11.96 14.64
CA LYS A 256 -11.37 11.51 15.96
C LYS A 256 -10.79 12.35 17.10
N PHE A 257 -9.49 12.63 17.05
CA PHE A 257 -8.76 13.43 18.03
C PHE A 257 -8.46 14.85 17.52
N ARG A 258 -9.23 15.35 16.54
CA ARG A 258 -9.28 16.76 16.11
C ARG A 258 -7.89 17.40 15.93
N LYS A 259 -7.05 16.76 15.11
CA LYS A 259 -5.68 17.19 14.78
C LYS A 259 -4.74 17.37 15.98
N LEU A 260 -5.09 16.80 17.13
CA LEU A 260 -4.32 16.92 18.37
C LEU A 260 -4.06 18.39 18.74
N GLU A 261 -5.08 19.24 18.56
CA GLU A 261 -5.00 20.69 18.82
C GLU A 261 -4.78 21.05 20.30
N THR A 262 -4.98 20.09 21.22
CA THR A 262 -4.77 20.26 22.65
C THR A 262 -3.97 19.11 23.25
N GLU A 263 -3.28 19.39 24.36
CA GLU A 263 -2.59 18.36 25.15
C GLU A 263 -3.55 17.27 25.63
N GLN A 264 -4.78 17.63 26.02
CA GLN A 264 -5.81 16.66 26.40
C GLN A 264 -6.12 15.67 25.27
N LEU A 265 -6.28 16.15 24.03
CA LEU A 265 -6.53 15.29 22.86
C LEU A 265 -5.37 14.34 22.59
N LEU A 266 -4.13 14.79 22.82
CA LEU A 266 -2.95 13.95 22.72
C LEU A 266 -2.95 12.84 23.81
N HIS A 267 -3.28 13.18 25.06
CA HIS A 267 -3.44 12.19 26.13
C HIS A 267 -4.53 11.16 25.80
N GLU A 268 -5.69 11.61 25.31
CA GLU A 268 -6.80 10.74 24.91
C GLU A 268 -6.38 9.80 23.77
N MET A 269 -5.63 10.30 22.78
CA MET A 269 -5.10 9.47 21.69
C MET A 269 -4.13 8.41 22.20
N VAL A 270 -3.20 8.77 23.09
CA VAL A 270 -2.24 7.81 23.67
C VAL A 270 -2.97 6.75 24.49
N LEU A 271 -3.97 7.15 25.30
CA LEU A 271 -4.79 6.21 26.06
C LEU A 271 -5.58 5.28 25.14
N PHE A 272 -6.13 5.79 24.04
CA PHE A 272 -6.81 4.99 23.04
C PHE A 272 -5.87 3.96 22.40
N ILE A 273 -4.69 4.38 21.95
CA ILE A 273 -3.70 3.48 21.33
C ILE A 273 -3.27 2.40 22.33
N LYS A 274 -2.96 2.79 23.58
CA LYS A 274 -2.56 1.86 24.64
C LYS A 274 -3.57 0.74 24.85
N ASN A 275 -4.86 1.07 24.79
CA ASN A 275 -5.96 0.13 24.99
C ASN A 275 -6.44 -0.55 23.69
N TYR A 276 -5.77 -0.30 22.56
CA TYR A 276 -6.15 -0.93 21.30
C TYR A 276 -5.96 -2.46 21.40
N PRO A 277 -6.99 -3.29 21.09
CA PRO A 277 -6.96 -4.72 21.40
C PRO A 277 -5.85 -5.49 20.68
N ASN A 278 -5.61 -5.15 19.41
CA ASN A 278 -4.61 -5.81 18.61
C ASN A 278 -3.23 -5.19 18.89
N GLN A 279 -2.36 -5.94 19.58
CA GLN A 279 -1.00 -5.50 19.92
C GLN A 279 -0.19 -5.12 18.68
N PHE A 280 -0.28 -5.88 17.61
CA PHE A 280 0.47 -5.62 16.39
C PHE A 280 0.10 -4.26 15.79
N VAL A 281 -1.20 -3.97 15.67
CA VAL A 281 -1.69 -2.67 15.21
C VAL A 281 -1.29 -1.55 16.18
N ARG A 282 -1.43 -1.79 17.49
CA ARG A 282 -1.05 -0.82 18.54
C ARG A 282 0.39 -0.34 18.39
N GLU A 283 1.32 -1.24 18.12
CA GLU A 283 2.74 -0.90 17.96
C GLU A 283 2.98 -0.02 16.72
N TYR A 284 2.26 -0.24 15.60
CA TYR A 284 2.29 0.67 14.44
C TYR A 284 1.69 2.04 14.76
N LEU A 285 0.58 2.11 15.49
CA LEU A 285 -0.02 3.39 15.88
C LEU A 285 0.93 4.19 16.78
N LEU A 286 1.65 3.54 17.70
CA LEU A 286 2.70 4.16 18.50
C LEU A 286 3.87 4.67 17.64
N PHE A 287 4.29 3.87 16.66
CA PHE A 287 5.32 4.25 15.70
C PHE A 287 4.93 5.52 14.92
N PHE A 288 3.74 5.54 14.31
CA PHE A 288 3.27 6.71 13.56
C PHE A 288 3.09 7.94 14.46
N LEU A 289 2.62 7.77 15.71
CA LEU A 289 2.55 8.89 16.66
C LEU A 289 3.93 9.47 16.97
N LYS A 290 4.92 8.61 17.20
CA LYS A 290 6.29 9.04 17.50
C LYS A 290 6.94 9.73 16.29
N GLU A 291 6.72 9.20 15.09
CA GLU A 291 7.42 9.62 13.87
C GLU A 291 6.76 10.81 13.17
N ASP A 292 5.44 10.79 13.01
CA ASP A 292 4.71 11.77 12.20
C ASP A 292 4.23 12.98 13.01
N TYR A 293 4.14 12.82 14.35
CA TYR A 293 3.68 13.87 15.27
C TYR A 293 4.74 14.26 16.31
N ALA A 294 6.03 14.06 15.99
CA ALA A 294 7.16 14.44 16.86
C ALA A 294 7.11 15.90 17.32
N ASP A 295 6.78 16.83 16.42
CA ASP A 295 6.67 18.27 16.75
C ASP A 295 5.52 18.55 17.72
N THR A 296 4.41 17.81 17.61
CA THR A 296 3.27 17.92 18.53
C THR A 296 3.62 17.36 19.92
N LEU A 297 4.33 16.23 19.96
CA LEU A 297 4.85 15.68 21.22
C LEU A 297 5.80 16.66 21.91
N GLN A 298 6.70 17.30 21.15
CA GLN A 298 7.62 18.31 21.66
C GLN A 298 6.89 19.57 22.14
N ARG A 299 5.91 20.06 21.38
CA ARG A 299 5.11 21.25 21.71
C ARG A 299 4.46 21.16 23.09
N TYR A 300 3.95 19.98 23.45
CA TYR A 300 3.31 19.75 24.74
C TYR A 300 4.25 19.15 25.80
N ASN A 301 5.56 19.05 25.52
CA ASN A 301 6.53 18.37 26.39
C ASN A 301 6.07 16.98 26.85
N PHE A 302 5.41 16.22 25.96
CA PHE A 302 4.75 14.98 26.30
C PHE A 302 5.78 13.84 26.50
N THR A 303 5.96 13.40 27.74
CA THR A 303 6.89 12.31 28.10
C THR A 303 6.23 10.94 28.24
N GLY A 304 4.89 10.89 28.27
CA GLY A 304 4.11 9.67 28.54
C GLY A 304 4.23 8.57 27.48
N LEU A 305 4.87 8.85 26.33
CA LEU A 305 5.03 7.88 25.25
C LEU A 305 6.19 6.90 25.50
N GLY A 306 7.20 7.28 26.29
CA GLY A 306 8.44 6.50 26.46
C GLY A 306 8.21 5.07 26.94
N VAL A 307 7.42 4.90 27.99
CA VAL A 307 7.09 3.58 28.57
C VAL A 307 6.37 2.67 27.56
N GLU A 308 5.54 3.23 26.69
CA GLU A 308 4.83 2.43 25.68
C GLU A 308 5.74 2.07 24.50
N LEU A 309 6.71 2.92 24.14
CA LEU A 309 7.72 2.61 23.11
C LEU A 309 8.68 1.50 23.57
N GLU A 310 9.07 1.48 24.84
CA GLU A 310 9.93 0.42 25.41
C GLU A 310 9.28 -0.98 25.35
N LYS A 311 7.93 -1.03 25.38
CA LYS A 311 7.15 -2.27 25.31
C LYS A 311 6.93 -2.80 23.89
N ILE A 312 7.31 -2.05 22.86
CA ILE A 312 7.22 -2.52 21.47
C ILE A 312 7.96 -3.85 21.39
N SER A 313 7.41 -4.82 20.67
CA SER A 313 7.98 -6.16 20.52
C SER A 313 8.31 -6.49 19.07
N ASN A 314 7.64 -5.83 18.13
CA ASN A 314 7.86 -5.97 16.70
C ASN A 314 9.28 -5.55 16.33
N PRO A 315 10.12 -6.47 15.82
CA PRO A 315 11.52 -6.22 15.52
C PRO A 315 11.71 -5.18 14.40
N VAL A 316 10.79 -5.12 13.43
CA VAL A 316 10.84 -4.15 12.32
C VAL A 316 10.62 -2.73 12.86
N ILE A 317 9.65 -2.55 13.75
CA ILE A 317 9.39 -1.24 14.38
C ILE A 317 10.54 -0.86 15.32
N LYS A 318 11.05 -1.80 16.13
CA LYS A 318 12.21 -1.55 16.99
C LYS A 318 13.42 -1.07 16.20
N ALA A 319 13.75 -1.76 15.12
CA ALA A 319 14.87 -1.40 14.26
C ALA A 319 14.69 0.02 13.71
N ALA A 320 13.50 0.33 13.18
CA ALA A 320 13.20 1.65 12.63
C ALA A 320 13.28 2.79 13.67
N LEU A 321 12.84 2.55 14.91
CA LEU A 321 12.96 3.51 16.00
C LEU A 321 14.43 3.73 16.44
N ASN A 322 15.25 2.68 16.38
CA ASN A 322 16.66 2.73 16.79
C ASN A 322 17.58 3.29 15.69
N GLU A 323 17.26 3.12 14.41
CA GLU A 323 18.02 3.71 13.30
C GLU A 323 18.13 5.23 13.39
N LYS A 324 17.21 5.90 14.08
CA LYS A 324 17.19 7.36 14.23
C LYS A 324 17.84 7.88 15.52
N THR A 325 18.07 7.04 16.52
CA THR A 325 18.77 7.43 17.76
C THR A 325 20.29 7.28 17.65
N GLY A 326 20.80 6.67 16.58
CA GLY A 326 22.22 6.61 16.23
C GLY A 326 22.65 7.76 15.31
N ASN A 327 23.49 8.66 15.80
CA ASN A 327 24.11 9.73 15.02
C ASN A 327 25.07 9.20 13.92
N THR A 328 25.24 10.04 12.90
CA THR A 328 26.18 9.99 11.74
C THR A 328 25.81 9.13 10.54
N ARG A 329 25.23 9.79 9.54
CA ARG A 329 25.35 9.42 8.13
C ARG A 329 26.83 9.25 7.79
N THR A 330 27.30 8.03 7.64
CA THR A 330 28.25 7.73 6.56
C THR A 330 27.43 7.80 5.27
N PRO A 331 27.79 8.67 4.31
CA PRO A 331 27.18 8.59 3.00
C PRO A 331 27.44 7.19 2.46
N SER A 332 26.40 6.63 1.86
CA SER A 332 26.46 5.44 1.01
C SER A 332 27.73 5.44 0.17
N GLY A 333 28.74 4.72 0.63
CA GLY A 333 29.84 4.31 -0.22
C GLY A 333 29.27 3.29 -1.19
N LEU A 334 29.52 3.49 -2.47
CA LEU A 334 29.31 2.42 -3.44
C LEU A 334 30.17 1.23 -3.00
N PRO A 335 29.72 -0.02 -3.27
CA PRO A 335 30.54 -1.20 -3.09
C PRO A 335 31.98 -0.97 -3.63
N PRO A 336 33.05 -1.39 -2.92
CA PRO A 336 34.44 -1.05 -3.27
C PRO A 336 34.82 -1.37 -4.72
N ASP A 337 34.20 -2.39 -5.28
CA ASP A 337 34.28 -2.85 -6.67
C ASP A 337 33.69 -1.83 -7.67
N ILE A 338 32.62 -1.13 -7.31
CA ILE A 338 32.04 -0.06 -8.13
C ILE A 338 32.84 1.25 -8.00
N GLU A 339 33.38 1.53 -6.80
CA GLU A 339 34.25 2.69 -6.58
C GLU A 339 35.57 2.57 -7.36
N GLN A 340 36.10 1.35 -7.49
CA GLN A 340 37.30 1.06 -8.27
C GLN A 340 37.02 1.15 -9.78
N ALA A 341 35.88 0.63 -10.26
CA ALA A 341 35.47 0.76 -11.65
C ALA A 341 35.28 2.23 -12.09
N LEU A 342 34.71 3.08 -11.23
CA LEU A 342 34.53 4.51 -11.50
C LEU A 342 35.86 5.28 -11.52
N LYS A 343 36.84 4.87 -10.69
CA LYS A 343 38.20 5.43 -10.73
C LYS A 343 38.96 5.07 -12.00
N GLU A 344 38.72 3.89 -12.57
CA GLU A 344 39.34 3.48 -13.84
C GLU A 344 38.72 4.19 -15.05
N ILE A 345 37.39 4.39 -15.05
CA ILE A 345 36.69 5.15 -16.11
C ILE A 345 37.17 6.61 -16.15
N ASN A 346 37.40 7.24 -14.99
CA ASN A 346 37.88 8.63 -14.92
C ASN A 346 39.38 8.80 -15.22
N LYS A 347 40.14 7.70 -15.39
CA LYS A 347 41.53 7.76 -15.88
C LYS A 347 41.62 7.62 -17.41
N LEU A 348 40.52 7.26 -18.06
CA LEU A 348 40.43 7.05 -19.51
C LEU A 348 39.78 8.23 -20.25
N ASN A 349 39.33 9.25 -19.51
CA ASN A 349 38.98 10.59 -19.99
C ASN A 349 40.02 11.58 -19.45
#